data_AF-B1A1D3-F1
#
_entry.id   AF-B1A1D3-F1
#
_cell.length_a   1.000
_cell.length_b   1.000
_cell.length_c   1.000
_cell.angle_alpha   90.00
_cell.angle_beta   90.00
_cell.angle_gamma   90.00
#
_symmetry.space_group_name_H-M   'P 1'
#
loop_
_entity.id
_entity.type
_entity.pdbx_description
1 polymer ?
#
loop_
_entity_poly.entity_id
_entity_poly.type
_entity_poly.pdbx_seq_one_letter_code
_entity_poly.pdbx_strand_id
1 'polypeptide(L)'
;EEIKIVTFIAGTGDISTDLLSPGADAHSRSDRELHGQCIFEHNKEQQEALKALKEQHPDKRVMLIAEKGTMGVGSSRMSGVNNVALWTGIPGSPYVPFVNIAPIIAGTNGISPIFLTTVGVTGGIGIDLKNWVKKKDENGNTVLDADGEPVLEQTYSVETGTVLTINTKTKKLYNGDQELIDISASLTPQKVEFIKAGGSYAVVFGKKLQSFAAKTLEVEAPVVFAPSKEISI
;
A
#
# COMPACT_ATOMS: atom_id res chain seq x y z
N GLU A 1 0.36 17.95 2.61
CA GLU A 1 0.75 17.16 3.78
C GLU A 1 1.66 16.09 3.21
N GLU A 2 2.80 15.87 3.87
CA GLU A 2 3.89 15.05 3.34
C GLU A 2 4.10 13.87 4.25
N ILE A 3 4.20 12.68 3.66
CA ILE A 3 4.49 11.44 4.37
C ILE A 3 5.88 11.01 3.93
N LYS A 4 6.84 11.06 4.86
CA LYS A 4 8.18 10.53 4.64
C LYS A 4 8.15 9.02 4.72
N ILE A 5 8.73 8.37 3.72
CA ILE A 5 8.79 6.92 3.65
C ILE A 5 10.22 6.44 3.42
N VAL A 6 10.49 5.20 3.79
CA VAL A 6 11.67 4.45 3.40
C VAL A 6 11.23 3.16 2.70
N THR A 7 11.89 2.81 1.60
CA THR A 7 11.57 1.64 0.80
C THR A 7 12.13 0.37 1.43
N PHE A 8 11.39 -0.73 1.31
CA PHE A 8 11.85 -2.08 1.61
C PHE A 8 11.35 -3.05 0.55
N ILE A 9 12.25 -3.65 -0.21
CA ILE A 9 11.91 -4.64 -1.23
C ILE A 9 11.61 -5.98 -0.54
N ALA A 10 10.36 -6.43 -0.62
CA ALA A 10 9.93 -7.74 -0.10
C ALA A 10 10.44 -8.90 -0.96
N GLY A 11 10.66 -8.65 -2.25
CA GLY A 11 11.18 -9.61 -3.21
C GLY A 11 11.14 -9.06 -4.62
N THR A 12 11.75 -9.79 -5.55
CA THR A 12 11.71 -9.50 -6.98
C THR A 12 10.70 -10.42 -7.68
N GLY A 13 9.91 -9.86 -8.60
CA GLY A 13 8.77 -10.52 -9.21
C GLY A 13 7.47 -10.27 -8.45
N ASP A 14 6.43 -11.01 -8.83
CA ASP A 14 5.12 -10.88 -8.19
C ASP A 14 5.18 -11.35 -6.73
N ILE A 15 4.70 -10.51 -5.81
CA ILE A 15 4.62 -10.83 -4.39
C ILE A 15 3.23 -11.38 -4.10
N SER A 16 3.15 -12.67 -3.81
CA SER A 16 1.89 -13.34 -3.52
C SER A 16 1.40 -13.05 -2.10
N THR A 17 0.09 -13.18 -1.90
CA THR A 17 -0.48 -13.19 -0.55
C THR A 17 -0.01 -14.37 0.31
N ASP A 18 0.51 -15.45 -0.30
CA ASP A 18 1.16 -16.56 0.41
C ASP A 18 2.48 -16.12 1.03
N LEU A 19 3.31 -15.34 0.33
CA LEU A 19 4.56 -14.80 0.91
C LEU A 19 4.31 -13.99 2.18
N LEU A 20 3.20 -13.24 2.18
CA LEU A 20 2.82 -12.36 3.28
C LEU A 20 2.08 -13.09 4.41
N SER A 21 1.41 -14.19 4.10
CA SER A 21 0.57 -14.98 4.99
C SER A 21 0.38 -16.39 4.40
N PRO A 22 1.32 -17.31 4.67
CA PRO A 22 1.33 -18.64 4.06
C PRO A 22 0.07 -19.43 4.40
N GLY A 23 -0.38 -20.25 3.46
CA GLY A 23 -1.55 -21.11 3.66
C GLY A 23 -1.38 -22.12 4.81
N ALA A 24 -0.16 -22.64 5.02
CA ALA A 24 0.15 -23.59 6.08
C ALA A 24 -0.09 -23.02 7.49
N ASP A 25 0.08 -21.71 7.65
CA ASP A 25 -0.12 -20.98 8.91
C ASP A 25 -1.55 -20.48 9.08
N ALA A 26 -2.51 -20.97 8.29
CA ALA A 26 -3.90 -20.49 8.36
C ALA A 26 -4.54 -20.65 9.75
N HIS A 27 -4.10 -21.65 10.52
CA HIS A 27 -4.57 -21.93 11.86
C HIS A 27 -4.28 -20.82 12.88
N SER A 28 -3.24 -20.00 12.65
CA SER A 28 -2.85 -18.91 13.57
C SER A 28 -3.45 -17.56 13.20
N ARG A 29 -4.16 -17.41 12.07
CA ARG A 29 -4.64 -16.12 11.54
C ARG A 29 -5.45 -15.24 12.49
N SER A 30 -6.13 -15.83 13.48
CA SER A 30 -6.88 -15.08 14.50
C SER A 30 -5.97 -14.43 15.56
N ASP A 31 -4.78 -14.99 15.79
CA ASP A 31 -3.75 -14.45 16.66
C ASP A 31 -2.77 -13.64 15.81
N ARG A 32 -2.94 -12.31 15.80
CA ARG A 32 -2.13 -11.42 14.95
C ARG A 32 -0.66 -11.39 15.36
N GLU A 33 -0.35 -11.49 16.65
CA GLU A 33 1.02 -11.47 17.13
C GLU A 33 1.77 -12.72 16.65
N LEU A 34 1.15 -13.89 16.84
CA LEU A 34 1.70 -15.17 16.41
C LEU A 34 1.76 -15.25 14.87
N HIS A 35 0.64 -14.96 14.18
CA HIS A 35 0.59 -15.05 12.73
C HIS A 35 1.48 -14.02 12.05
N GLY A 36 1.75 -12.88 12.68
CA GLY A 36 2.72 -11.90 12.19
C GLY A 36 4.09 -12.52 11.94
N GLN A 37 4.48 -13.55 12.69
CA GLN A 37 5.80 -14.17 12.60
C GLN A 37 6.05 -14.93 11.30
N CYS A 38 5.00 -15.23 10.52
CA CYS A 38 5.12 -15.93 9.24
C CYS A 38 5.32 -15.02 8.03
N ILE A 39 5.32 -13.69 8.20
CA ILE A 39 5.59 -12.76 7.09
C ILE A 39 6.94 -13.10 6.44
N PHE A 40 7.02 -12.98 5.11
CA PHE A 40 8.17 -13.41 4.31
C PHE A 40 8.45 -14.91 4.41
N GLU A 41 7.39 -15.74 4.49
CA GLU A 41 7.51 -17.20 4.66
C GLU A 41 8.43 -17.60 5.83
N HIS A 42 8.29 -16.93 6.96
CA HIS A 42 9.11 -17.11 8.17
C HIS A 42 10.59 -16.74 8.02
N ASN A 43 10.99 -16.03 6.96
CA ASN A 43 12.37 -15.58 6.78
C ASN A 43 12.80 -14.59 7.88
N LYS A 44 13.53 -15.09 8.87
CA LYS A 44 13.98 -14.30 10.03
C LYS A 44 15.02 -13.25 9.67
N GLU A 45 15.90 -13.52 8.72
CA GLU A 45 16.89 -12.52 8.27
C GLU A 45 16.20 -11.30 7.66
N GLN A 46 15.18 -11.53 6.82
CA GLN A 46 14.41 -10.44 6.22
C GLN A 46 13.55 -9.68 7.24
N GLN A 47 13.01 -10.38 8.24
CA GLN A 47 12.29 -9.76 9.36
C GLN A 47 13.21 -8.85 10.19
N GLU A 48 14.42 -9.31 10.51
CA GLU A 48 15.41 -8.51 11.25
C GLU A 48 15.93 -7.33 10.41
N ALA A 49 16.15 -7.52 9.10
CA ALA A 49 16.51 -6.42 8.21
C ALA A 49 15.42 -5.32 8.17
N LEU A 50 14.15 -5.71 8.15
CA LEU A 50 13.04 -4.76 8.21
C LEU A 50 13.00 -4.02 9.56
N LYS A 51 13.22 -4.72 10.69
CA LYS A 51 13.30 -4.08 12.01
C LYS A 51 14.45 -3.09 12.10
N ALA A 52 15.65 -3.50 11.67
CA ALA A 52 16.83 -2.64 11.64
C ALA A 52 16.60 -1.38 10.79
N LEU A 53 15.95 -1.52 9.63
CA LEU A 53 15.60 -0.38 8.78
C LEU A 53 14.66 0.61 9.50
N LYS A 54 13.65 0.10 10.23
CA LYS A 54 12.74 0.94 11.00
C LYS A 54 13.46 1.68 12.13
N GLU A 55 14.39 1.02 12.80
CA GLU A 55 15.20 1.62 13.87
C GLU A 55 16.11 2.74 13.34
N GLN A 56 16.65 2.59 12.12
CA GLN A 56 17.44 3.62 11.44
C GLN A 56 16.60 4.81 10.96
N HIS A 57 15.29 4.61 10.77
CA HIS A 57 14.36 5.62 10.24
C HIS A 57 13.08 5.77 11.08
N PRO A 58 13.18 6.15 12.37
CA PRO A 58 12.03 6.20 13.27
C PRO A 58 10.99 7.27 12.90
N ASP A 59 11.38 8.27 12.11
CA ASP A 59 10.53 9.35 11.61
C ASP A 59 9.83 9.03 10.29
N LYS A 60 10.03 7.83 9.72
CA LYS A 60 9.55 7.45 8.39
C LYS A 60 8.70 6.19 8.45
N ARG A 61 7.72 6.12 7.54
CA ARG A 61 6.91 4.91 7.33
C ARG A 61 7.64 3.97 6.37
N VAL A 62 7.49 2.67 6.53
CA VAL A 62 8.03 1.72 5.55
C VAL A 62 7.04 1.55 4.40
N MET A 63 7.54 1.65 3.17
CA MET A 63 6.83 1.21 1.97
C MET A 63 7.36 -0.16 1.55
N LEU A 64 6.51 -1.18 1.63
CA LEU A 64 6.84 -2.55 1.22
C LEU A 64 6.66 -2.70 -0.29
N ILE A 65 7.68 -3.18 -1.00
CA ILE A 65 7.73 -3.16 -2.47
C ILE A 65 7.85 -4.56 -3.07
N ALA A 66 7.06 -4.82 -4.11
CA ALA A 66 7.28 -5.89 -5.09
C ALA A 66 8.11 -5.32 -6.25
N GLU A 67 9.40 -5.64 -6.30
CA GLU A 67 10.31 -5.11 -7.33
C GLU A 67 10.20 -5.92 -8.62
N LYS A 68 10.12 -5.28 -9.78
CA LYS A 68 9.84 -5.94 -11.08
C LYS A 68 8.60 -6.83 -11.04
N GLY A 69 7.57 -6.45 -10.30
CA GLY A 69 6.36 -7.24 -10.17
C GLY A 69 5.17 -6.54 -9.53
N THR A 70 4.12 -7.33 -9.37
CA THR A 70 2.82 -6.92 -8.85
C THR A 70 2.73 -7.28 -7.37
N MET A 71 2.28 -6.33 -6.55
CA MET A 71 2.07 -6.60 -5.13
C MET A 71 0.71 -7.27 -4.88
N GLY A 72 0.70 -8.34 -4.08
CA GLY A 72 -0.49 -8.97 -3.54
C GLY A 72 -1.23 -9.90 -4.50
N VAL A 73 -0.51 -10.62 -5.37
CA VAL A 73 -1.14 -11.58 -6.29
C VAL A 73 -1.68 -12.81 -5.54
N GLY A 74 -2.63 -13.51 -6.16
CA GLY A 74 -3.26 -14.70 -5.61
C GLY A 74 -4.54 -14.43 -4.83
N SER A 75 -4.82 -15.29 -3.85
CA SER A 75 -6.12 -15.34 -3.15
C SER A 75 -6.40 -14.13 -2.27
N SER A 76 -7.68 -13.81 -2.07
CA SER A 76 -8.12 -12.80 -1.09
C SER A 76 -7.78 -13.26 0.33
N ARG A 77 -6.77 -12.63 0.94
CA ARG A 77 -6.34 -12.92 2.31
C ARG A 77 -6.16 -11.64 3.11
N MET A 78 -7.16 -11.32 3.93
CA MET A 78 -7.07 -10.22 4.90
C MET A 78 -5.85 -10.37 5.82
N SER A 79 -5.47 -11.61 6.15
CA SER A 79 -4.29 -11.91 6.96
C SER A 79 -2.97 -11.42 6.34
N GLY A 80 -2.84 -11.42 5.01
CA GLY A 80 -1.67 -10.85 4.34
C GLY A 80 -1.54 -9.34 4.56
N VAL A 81 -2.63 -8.58 4.38
CA VAL A 81 -2.64 -7.14 4.68
C VAL A 81 -2.48 -6.88 6.18
N ASN A 82 -3.06 -7.70 7.05
CA ASN A 82 -2.88 -7.59 8.50
C ASN A 82 -1.40 -7.76 8.88
N ASN A 83 -0.69 -8.74 8.32
CA ASN A 83 0.74 -8.92 8.55
C ASN A 83 1.53 -7.72 8.04
N VAL A 84 1.29 -7.25 6.81
CA VAL A 84 1.95 -6.04 6.31
C VAL A 84 1.71 -4.84 7.21
N ALA A 85 0.46 -4.62 7.65
CA ALA A 85 0.12 -3.53 8.57
C ALA A 85 0.79 -3.69 9.93
N LEU A 86 0.81 -4.89 10.51
CA LEU A 86 1.49 -5.18 11.77
C LEU A 86 2.97 -4.81 11.71
N TRP A 87 3.65 -5.15 10.62
CA TRP A 87 5.09 -4.94 10.48
C TRP A 87 5.47 -3.52 10.02
N THR A 88 4.68 -2.89 9.16
CA THR A 88 5.06 -1.63 8.48
C THR A 88 4.15 -0.43 8.78
N GLY A 89 2.95 -0.69 9.29
CA GLY A 89 1.93 0.31 9.59
C GLY A 89 2.15 0.99 10.94
N ILE A 90 1.12 1.72 11.38
CA ILE A 90 1.10 2.44 12.66
C ILE A 90 0.09 1.80 13.62
N PRO A 91 0.27 1.89 14.95
CA PRO A 91 -0.73 1.43 15.91
C PRO A 91 -2.09 2.05 15.64
N GLY A 92 -3.13 1.24 15.49
CA GLY A 92 -4.49 1.71 15.21
C GLY A 92 -5.18 2.29 16.45
N SER A 93 -4.86 1.77 17.63
CA SER A 93 -5.38 2.25 18.91
C SER A 93 -4.36 1.98 20.01
N PRO A 94 -4.18 2.90 20.98
CA PRO A 94 -3.35 2.64 22.15
C PRO A 94 -3.92 1.53 23.06
N TYR A 95 -5.19 1.17 22.88
CA TYR A 95 -5.89 0.18 23.71
C TYR A 95 -6.02 -1.20 23.05
N VAL A 96 -5.62 -1.34 21.78
CA VAL A 96 -5.77 -2.60 21.02
C VAL A 96 -4.40 -3.01 20.49
N PRO A 97 -3.68 -3.91 21.19
CA PRO A 97 -2.34 -4.32 20.79
C PRO A 97 -2.37 -5.18 19.52
N PHE A 98 -1.25 -5.19 18.79
CA PHE A 98 -1.06 -6.01 17.58
C PHE A 98 -2.09 -5.75 16.47
N VAL A 99 -2.73 -4.58 16.50
CA VAL A 99 -3.63 -4.10 15.45
C VAL A 99 -3.10 -2.79 14.91
N ASN A 100 -2.29 -2.90 13.88
CA ASN A 100 -1.77 -1.75 13.16
C ASN A 100 -2.59 -1.50 11.88
N ILE A 101 -2.56 -0.26 11.43
CA ILE A 101 -3.29 0.26 10.27
C ILE A 101 -2.36 1.07 9.37
N ALA A 102 -2.93 1.57 8.28
CA ALA A 102 -2.26 2.44 7.31
C ALA A 102 -0.93 1.89 6.74
N PRO A 103 -0.86 0.62 6.29
CA PRO A 103 0.33 0.15 5.58
C PRO A 103 0.56 0.96 4.30
N ILE A 104 1.82 1.09 3.87
CA ILE A 104 2.17 1.63 2.57
C ILE A 104 2.79 0.49 1.76
N ILE A 105 2.20 0.19 0.62
CA ILE A 105 2.66 -0.88 -0.26
C ILE A 105 2.80 -0.37 -1.68
N ALA A 106 3.70 -0.99 -2.43
CA ALA A 106 3.87 -0.70 -3.83
C ALA A 106 4.25 -1.93 -4.63
N GLY A 107 3.91 -1.91 -5.91
CA GLY A 107 4.50 -2.81 -6.89
C GLY A 107 4.97 -1.98 -8.08
N THR A 108 6.07 -2.40 -8.69
CA THR A 108 6.58 -1.73 -9.88
C THR A 108 5.72 -1.97 -11.11
N ASN A 109 4.97 -3.06 -11.11
CA ASN A 109 3.96 -3.40 -12.12
C ASN A 109 2.54 -3.33 -11.52
N GLY A 110 2.34 -2.46 -10.53
CA GLY A 110 1.05 -2.24 -9.89
C GLY A 110 0.72 -3.20 -8.74
N ILE A 111 -0.56 -3.21 -8.38
CA ILE A 111 -1.09 -3.91 -7.21
C ILE A 111 -2.34 -4.67 -7.64
N SER A 112 -2.46 -5.92 -7.21
CA SER A 112 -3.66 -6.74 -7.41
C SER A 112 -4.91 -6.01 -6.90
N PRO A 113 -6.01 -5.91 -7.68
CA PRO A 113 -7.21 -5.16 -7.28
C PRO A 113 -7.84 -5.62 -5.96
N ILE A 114 -7.83 -6.93 -5.70
CA ILE A 114 -8.38 -7.52 -4.47
C ILE A 114 -7.51 -7.10 -3.28
N PHE A 115 -6.18 -7.16 -3.44
CA PHE A 115 -5.24 -6.76 -2.40
C PHE A 115 -5.34 -5.25 -2.12
N LEU A 116 -5.42 -4.42 -3.17
CA LEU A 116 -5.58 -2.98 -3.06
C LEU A 116 -6.87 -2.58 -2.33
N THR A 117 -7.98 -3.29 -2.58
CA THR A 117 -9.23 -3.08 -1.85
C THR A 117 -9.04 -3.33 -0.35
N THR A 118 -8.34 -4.41 -0.02
CA THR A 118 -8.03 -4.81 1.37
C THR A 118 -7.11 -3.81 2.06
N VAL A 119 -6.13 -3.24 1.34
CA VAL A 119 -5.29 -2.14 1.83
C VAL A 119 -6.14 -0.90 2.16
N GLY A 120 -7.14 -0.60 1.35
CA GLY A 120 -8.10 0.48 1.62
C GLY A 120 -8.95 0.24 2.89
N VAL A 121 -9.28 -1.01 3.20
CA VAL A 121 -10.00 -1.38 4.45
C VAL A 121 -9.20 -1.00 5.69
N THR A 122 -7.87 -1.09 5.65
CA THR A 122 -6.98 -0.71 6.76
C THR A 122 -6.46 0.72 6.68
N GLY A 123 -6.99 1.55 5.76
CA GLY A 123 -6.56 2.95 5.60
C GLY A 123 -5.16 3.09 4.99
N GLY A 124 -4.67 2.05 4.34
CA GLY A 124 -3.36 2.03 3.70
C GLY A 124 -3.31 2.74 2.35
N ILE A 125 -2.09 2.90 1.84
CA ILE A 125 -1.79 3.50 0.54
C ILE A 125 -1.14 2.44 -0.33
N GLY A 126 -1.75 2.19 -1.50
CA GLY A 126 -1.18 1.36 -2.54
C GLY A 126 -0.70 2.21 -3.72
N ILE A 127 0.57 2.10 -4.08
CA ILE A 127 1.21 2.84 -5.18
C ILE A 127 1.62 1.89 -6.30
N ASP A 128 1.25 2.24 -7.53
CA ASP A 128 1.81 1.64 -8.74
C ASP A 128 3.00 2.49 -9.18
N LEU A 129 4.23 1.97 -9.02
CA LEU A 129 5.44 2.78 -9.19
C LEU A 129 5.76 3.03 -10.66
N LYS A 130 5.49 2.08 -11.57
CA LYS A 130 5.81 2.22 -13.00
C LYS A 130 7.25 2.68 -13.27
N ASN A 131 8.19 2.35 -12.38
CA ASN A 131 9.57 2.79 -12.47
C ASN A 131 10.35 2.01 -13.53
N TRP A 132 9.77 0.95 -14.10
CA TRP A 132 10.30 0.22 -15.25
C TRP A 132 9.47 0.54 -16.48
N VAL A 133 10.12 1.09 -17.52
CA VAL A 133 9.49 1.44 -18.79
C VAL A 133 10.10 0.63 -19.92
N LYS A 134 9.30 0.33 -20.95
CA LYS A 134 9.80 -0.31 -22.16
C LYS A 134 10.79 0.62 -22.85
N LYS A 135 12.01 0.16 -23.06
CA LYS A 135 13.04 0.89 -23.79
C LYS A 135 12.59 1.10 -25.23
N LYS A 136 12.76 2.32 -25.73
CA LYS A 136 12.45 2.67 -27.13
C LYS A 136 13.73 2.94 -27.91
N ASP A 137 13.74 2.56 -29.18
CA ASP A 137 14.80 2.91 -30.12
C ASP A 137 14.62 4.34 -30.67
N GLU A 138 15.56 4.80 -31.51
CA GLU A 138 15.54 6.12 -32.15
C GLU A 138 14.30 6.35 -33.04
N ASN A 139 13.62 5.27 -33.43
CA ASN A 139 12.40 5.29 -34.25
C ASN A 139 11.12 5.18 -33.40
N GLY A 140 11.23 5.12 -32.08
CA GLY A 140 10.11 4.99 -31.13
C GLY A 140 9.55 3.57 -30.97
N ASN A 141 10.18 2.56 -31.56
CA ASN A 141 9.81 1.15 -31.43
C ASN A 141 10.36 0.56 -30.13
N THR A 142 9.66 -0.42 -29.57
CA THR A 142 10.14 -1.11 -28.36
C THR A 142 11.36 -1.95 -28.71
N VAL A 143 12.46 -1.76 -27.99
CA VAL A 143 13.66 -2.59 -28.12
C VAL A 143 13.35 -3.97 -27.55
N LEU A 144 13.55 -5.00 -28.37
CA LEU A 144 13.41 -6.39 -27.97
C LEU A 144 14.78 -7.00 -27.72
N ASP A 145 14.87 -7.93 -26.77
CA ASP A 145 16.07 -8.73 -26.55
C ASP A 145 16.16 -9.93 -27.50
N ALA A 146 17.14 -10.81 -27.28
CA ALA A 146 17.39 -11.99 -28.10
C ALA A 146 16.22 -13.00 -28.08
N ASP A 147 15.38 -12.96 -27.06
CA ASP A 147 14.24 -13.85 -26.87
C ASP A 147 12.92 -13.20 -27.37
N GLY A 148 13.00 -11.97 -27.88
CA GLY A 148 11.85 -11.22 -28.39
C GLY A 148 11.06 -10.51 -27.30
N GLU A 149 11.59 -10.40 -26.08
CA GLU A 149 10.94 -9.72 -24.96
C GLU A 149 11.33 -8.22 -24.90
N PRO A 150 10.42 -7.31 -24.51
CA PRO A 150 10.73 -5.91 -24.32
C PRO A 150 11.84 -5.68 -23.28
N VAL A 151 12.93 -5.03 -23.68
CA VAL A 151 13.95 -4.56 -22.75
C VAL A 151 13.36 -3.46 -21.88
N LEU A 152 13.43 -3.63 -20.56
CA LEU A 152 12.97 -2.65 -19.59
C LEU A 152 14.12 -1.76 -19.11
N GLU A 153 13.86 -0.48 -19.02
CA GLU A 153 14.75 0.52 -18.46
C GLU A 153 14.19 1.07 -17.14
N GLN A 154 15.04 1.15 -16.12
CA GLN A 154 14.68 1.71 -14.83
C GLN A 154 14.79 3.23 -14.88
N THR A 155 13.67 3.91 -14.67
CA THR A 155 13.58 5.38 -14.67
C THR A 155 14.03 5.99 -13.34
N TYR A 156 13.82 5.28 -12.23
CA TYR A 156 14.31 5.65 -10.91
C TYR A 156 14.42 4.42 -10.00
N SER A 157 15.36 4.48 -9.07
CA SER A 157 15.61 3.40 -8.10
C SER A 157 14.66 3.48 -6.91
N VAL A 158 14.28 2.29 -6.41
CA VAL A 158 13.52 2.09 -5.17
C VAL A 158 14.18 1.04 -4.27
N GLU A 159 15.51 0.89 -4.40
CA GLU A 159 16.34 0.00 -3.57
C GLU A 159 16.02 0.17 -2.08
N THR A 160 16.07 -0.92 -1.32
CA THR A 160 15.83 -0.91 0.13
C THR A 160 16.68 0.17 0.82
N GLY A 161 16.04 1.02 1.62
CA GLY A 161 16.70 2.16 2.28
C GLY A 161 16.56 3.49 1.55
N THR A 162 16.00 3.50 0.33
CA THR A 162 15.72 4.76 -0.38
C THR A 162 14.65 5.55 0.37
N VAL A 163 14.95 6.81 0.69
CA VAL A 163 14.02 7.72 1.35
C VAL A 163 13.23 8.49 0.29
N LEU A 164 11.91 8.40 0.37
CA LEU A 164 10.99 9.08 -0.56
C LEU A 164 9.96 9.89 0.22
N THR A 165 9.27 10.80 -0.48
CA THR A 165 8.20 11.61 0.09
C THR A 165 6.93 11.49 -0.74
N ILE A 166 5.85 11.05 -0.10
CA ILE A 166 4.49 11.09 -0.67
C ILE A 166 3.90 12.45 -0.34
N ASN A 167 3.62 13.28 -1.35
CA ASN A 167 2.91 14.54 -1.15
C ASN A 167 1.43 14.35 -1.50
N THR A 168 0.56 14.39 -0.49
CA THR A 168 -0.88 14.14 -0.68
C THR A 168 -1.63 15.32 -1.30
N LYS A 169 -1.04 16.52 -1.29
CA LYS A 169 -1.62 17.73 -1.90
C LYS A 169 -1.34 17.75 -3.40
N THR A 170 -0.09 17.56 -3.80
CA THR A 170 0.31 17.54 -5.21
C THR A 170 0.08 16.17 -5.85
N LYS A 171 -0.20 15.13 -5.05
CA LYS A 171 -0.41 13.74 -5.47
C LYS A 171 0.77 13.16 -6.23
N LYS A 172 1.98 13.43 -5.75
CA LYS A 172 3.23 13.03 -6.38
C LYS A 172 4.15 12.33 -5.38
N LEU A 173 5.01 11.45 -5.91
CA LEU A 173 6.10 10.82 -5.18
C LEU A 173 7.41 11.54 -5.52
N TYR A 174 8.20 11.85 -4.49
CA TYR A 174 9.47 12.57 -4.64
C TYR A 174 10.65 11.81 -4.05
N ASN A 175 11.85 12.03 -4.61
CA ASN A 175 13.14 11.70 -4.01
C ASN A 175 13.93 13.01 -3.82
N GLY A 176 14.02 13.49 -2.57
CA GLY A 176 14.46 14.87 -2.32
C GLY A 176 13.56 15.87 -3.04
N ASP A 177 14.14 16.73 -3.87
CA ASP A 177 13.42 17.70 -4.69
C ASP A 177 12.99 17.15 -6.07
N GLN A 178 13.44 15.93 -6.43
CA GLN A 178 13.10 15.32 -7.71
C GLN A 178 11.72 14.69 -7.65
N GLU A 179 10.83 15.12 -8.54
CA GLU A 179 9.56 14.45 -8.81
C GLU A 179 9.80 13.14 -9.56
N LEU A 180 9.26 12.04 -9.03
CA LEU A 180 9.37 10.71 -9.63
C LEU A 180 8.15 10.39 -10.49
N ILE A 181 6.96 10.36 -9.87
CA ILE A 181 5.71 9.95 -10.52
C ILE A 181 4.47 10.65 -9.95
N ASP A 182 3.42 10.73 -10.76
CA ASP A 182 2.06 11.00 -10.28
C ASP A 182 1.46 9.75 -9.63
N ILE A 183 0.88 9.95 -8.45
CA ILE A 183 0.21 8.92 -7.65
C ILE A 183 -1.27 9.29 -7.39
N SER A 184 -1.86 10.09 -8.27
CA SER A 184 -3.25 10.56 -8.13
C SER A 184 -4.25 9.41 -8.06
N ALA A 185 -3.97 8.29 -8.73
CA ALA A 185 -4.77 7.07 -8.66
C ALA A 185 -4.80 6.44 -7.24
N SER A 186 -3.76 6.67 -6.44
CA SER A 186 -3.66 6.22 -5.04
C SER A 186 -4.33 7.18 -4.06
N LEU A 187 -4.63 8.41 -4.50
CA LEU A 187 -5.13 9.52 -3.67
C LEU A 187 -6.42 10.12 -4.25
N THR A 188 -7.33 9.26 -4.70
CA THR A 188 -8.69 9.68 -5.05
C THR A 188 -9.41 10.22 -3.79
N PRO A 189 -10.44 11.09 -3.92
CA PRO A 189 -11.15 11.63 -2.77
C PRO A 189 -11.58 10.54 -1.77
N GLN A 190 -12.18 9.46 -2.27
CA GLN A 190 -12.60 8.32 -1.45
C GLN A 190 -11.43 7.62 -0.74
N LYS A 191 -10.29 7.40 -1.42
CA LYS A 191 -9.10 6.81 -0.79
C LYS A 191 -8.52 7.74 0.29
N VAL A 192 -8.53 9.06 0.05
CA VAL A 192 -8.12 10.05 1.06
C VAL A 192 -9.01 10.00 2.29
N GLU A 193 -10.32 9.77 2.15
CA GLU A 193 -11.20 9.53 3.30
C GLU A 193 -10.78 8.30 4.09
N PHE A 194 -10.51 7.18 3.41
CA PHE A 194 -10.08 5.94 4.06
C PHE A 194 -8.78 6.14 4.83
N ILE A 195 -7.81 6.84 4.23
CA ILE A 195 -6.53 7.16 4.88
C ILE A 195 -6.76 8.01 6.13
N LYS A 196 -7.58 9.07 6.04
CA LYS A 196 -7.87 9.97 7.18
C LYS A 196 -8.65 9.29 8.29
N ALA A 197 -9.59 8.41 7.95
CA ALA A 197 -10.44 7.71 8.90
C ALA A 197 -9.80 6.42 9.46
N GLY A 198 -8.60 6.06 9.00
CA GLY A 198 -7.93 4.82 9.40
C GLY A 198 -8.56 3.54 8.84
N GLY A 199 -9.39 3.66 7.81
CA GLY A 199 -10.04 2.52 7.15
C GLY A 199 -11.37 2.84 6.52
N SER A 200 -11.78 2.01 5.54
CA SER A 200 -13.05 2.19 4.84
C SER A 200 -14.26 1.93 5.74
N TYR A 201 -14.17 1.00 6.69
CA TYR A 201 -15.28 0.73 7.62
C TYR A 201 -15.59 1.95 8.51
N ALA A 202 -14.57 2.66 9.00
CA ALA A 202 -14.75 3.86 9.80
C ALA A 202 -15.55 4.93 9.02
N VAL A 203 -15.26 5.10 7.73
CA VAL A 203 -16.03 6.00 6.85
C VAL A 203 -17.48 5.55 6.70
N VAL A 204 -17.73 4.26 6.48
CA VAL A 204 -19.10 3.74 6.34
C VAL A 204 -19.90 3.90 7.63
N PHE A 205 -19.30 3.59 8.78
CA PHE A 205 -19.94 3.81 10.09
C PHE A 205 -20.20 5.29 10.35
N GLY A 206 -19.24 6.17 10.02
CA GLY A 206 -19.41 7.62 10.13
C GLY A 206 -20.58 8.14 9.29
N LYS A 207 -20.69 7.68 8.03
CA LYS A 207 -21.83 8.01 7.15
C LYS A 207 -23.16 7.57 7.76
N LYS A 208 -23.25 6.34 8.27
CA LYS A 208 -24.47 5.82 8.92
C LYS A 208 -24.84 6.63 10.16
N LEU A 209 -23.86 6.96 11.00
CA LEU A 209 -24.07 7.76 12.22
C LEU A 209 -24.57 9.16 11.87
N GLN A 210 -23.96 9.80 10.86
CA GLN A 210 -24.38 11.10 10.37
C GLN A 210 -25.83 11.08 9.86
N SER A 211 -26.16 10.12 9.00
CA SER A 211 -27.52 9.99 8.45
C SER A 211 -28.54 9.73 9.56
N PHE A 212 -28.20 8.91 10.55
CA PHE A 212 -29.04 8.67 11.72
C PHE A 212 -29.27 9.96 12.50
N ALA A 213 -28.20 10.69 12.86
CA ALA A 213 -28.30 11.93 13.63
C ALA A 213 -29.09 13.02 12.89
N ALA A 214 -28.82 13.23 11.60
CA ALA A 214 -29.54 14.22 10.79
C ALA A 214 -31.03 13.92 10.72
N LYS A 215 -31.39 12.64 10.53
CA LYS A 215 -32.78 12.18 10.54
C LYS A 215 -33.45 12.39 11.90
N THR A 216 -32.77 12.04 13.00
CA THR A 216 -33.31 12.18 14.36
C THR A 216 -33.49 13.64 14.77
N LEU A 217 -32.62 14.54 14.29
CA LEU A 217 -32.68 15.97 14.59
C LEU A 217 -33.52 16.78 13.59
N GLU A 218 -34.09 16.12 12.58
CA GLU A 218 -34.88 16.77 11.51
C GLU A 218 -34.11 17.88 10.77
N VAL A 219 -32.81 17.67 10.54
CA VAL A 219 -31.95 18.60 9.80
C VAL A 219 -31.43 17.97 8.51
N GLU A 220 -31.06 18.80 7.55
CA GLU A 220 -30.36 18.35 6.35
C GLU A 220 -28.95 17.86 6.69
N ALA A 221 -28.57 16.70 6.17
CA ALA A 221 -27.25 16.12 6.46
C ALA A 221 -26.15 16.95 5.78
N PRO A 222 -25.14 17.46 6.52
CA PRO A 222 -24.09 18.26 5.92
C PRO A 222 -23.21 17.45 4.96
N VAL A 223 -22.70 18.08 3.91
CA VAL A 223 -21.80 17.40 2.95
C VAL A 223 -20.38 17.36 3.50
N VAL A 224 -20.09 16.37 4.34
CA VAL A 224 -18.77 16.17 4.98
C VAL A 224 -17.95 15.06 4.33
N PHE A 225 -18.61 14.12 3.65
CA PHE A 225 -17.96 13.03 2.94
C PHE A 225 -17.94 13.26 1.43
N ALA A 226 -16.92 12.73 0.77
CA ALA A 226 -16.77 12.74 -0.67
C ALA A 226 -17.96 12.02 -1.34
N PRO A 227 -18.52 12.61 -2.41
CA PRO A 227 -19.60 11.99 -3.16
C PRO A 227 -19.11 10.71 -3.85
N SER A 228 -20.03 9.78 -4.04
CA SER A 228 -19.76 8.59 -4.86
C SER A 228 -19.44 9.02 -6.29
N LYS A 229 -18.49 8.33 -6.93
CA LYS A 229 -18.23 8.53 -8.36
C LYS A 229 -19.37 7.87 -9.13
N GLU A 230 -20.16 8.66 -9.86
CA GLU A 230 -21.14 8.14 -10.80
C GLU A 230 -20.42 7.46 -11.96
N ILE A 231 -20.80 6.23 -12.27
CA ILE A 231 -20.31 5.49 -13.43
C ILE A 231 -21.50 5.38 -14.38
N SER A 232 -21.59 6.28 -15.36
CA SER A 232 -22.51 6.15 -16.48
C SER A 232 -21.85 5.32 -17.58
N ILE A 233 -22.58 4.33 -18.10
CA ILE A 233 -22.22 3.55 -19.29
C ILE A 233 -22.56 4.35 -20.54
#